data_AF-A0A1I3ZL16-F1
#
_entry.id   AF-A0A1I3ZL16-F1
#
_cell.length_a   1.000
_cell.length_b   1.000
_cell.length_c   1.000
_cell.angle_alpha   90.00
_cell.angle_beta   90.00
_cell.angle_gamma   90.00
#
_symmetry.space_group_name_H-M   'P 1'
#
loop_
_entity.id
_entity.type
_entity.pdbx_description
1 polymer ?
#
loop_
_entity_poly.entity_id
_entity_poly.type
_entity_poly.pdbx_seq_one_letter_code
_entity_poly.pdbx_strand_id
1 'polypeptide(L)'
;MRIFRRALLVAAAAAVALAGGTIAAVSATGQESATDDQPSIVEDFTYPGAAQIQASDKVELLSGDGHIVYTDCPSGPDTVGLIMVRTTDLVGPAGDGKVCFHVLGRSGYLTMKIPAVYSIRGDGLQAGQGHKLKATLTTNGTTTTTVDVNPSGTTQVGITTNPPGDPTTLLRLDASS
;
A
#
# COMPACT_ATOMS: atom_id res chain seq x y z
N MET A 1 48.18 -27.95 15.54
CA MET A 1 49.55 -27.63 15.10
C MET A 1 49.66 -26.13 14.90
N ARG A 2 50.61 -25.49 15.61
CA ARG A 2 51.38 -24.25 15.28
C ARG A 2 50.54 -23.00 14.94
N ILE A 3 50.23 -22.10 15.88
CA ILE A 3 51.08 -21.04 16.51
C ILE A 3 51.60 -20.01 15.49
N PHE A 4 51.36 -18.71 15.73
CA PHE A 4 52.25 -17.52 15.64
C PHE A 4 51.37 -16.25 15.44
N ARG A 5 50.96 -15.51 16.49
CA ARG A 5 51.68 -14.47 17.29
C ARG A 5 52.16 -13.25 16.48
N ARG A 6 51.60 -12.07 16.79
CA ARG A 6 52.24 -10.80 17.28
C ARG A 6 51.29 -9.61 17.02
N ALA A 7 50.72 -8.94 18.03
CA ALA A 7 51.33 -7.89 18.89
C ALA A 7 51.56 -6.58 18.11
N LEU A 8 51.30 -5.35 18.55
CA LEU A 8 51.03 -4.73 19.87
C LEU A 8 50.66 -3.23 19.65
N LEU A 9 50.36 -2.51 20.74
CA LEU A 9 50.35 -1.03 21.00
C LEU A 9 48.94 -0.41 21.05
N VAL A 10 48.32 -0.17 22.22
CA VAL A 10 48.64 0.62 23.45
C VAL A 10 48.53 2.13 23.26
N ALA A 11 47.54 2.74 23.92
CA ALA A 11 47.58 3.96 24.76
C ALA A 11 46.13 4.43 25.00
N ALA A 12 45.71 5.02 26.12
CA ALA A 12 46.17 5.14 27.51
C ALA A 12 45.00 5.85 28.25
N ALA A 13 44.81 5.53 29.54
CA ALA A 13 44.37 6.40 30.67
C ALA A 13 43.17 7.37 30.48
N ALA A 14 42.26 7.61 31.41
CA ALA A 14 42.13 7.33 32.83
C ALA A 14 40.68 7.65 33.23
N ALA A 15 40.15 7.00 34.27
CA ALA A 15 39.18 7.65 35.15
C ALA A 15 39.32 7.06 36.56
N VAL A 16 39.42 7.99 37.49
CA VAL A 16 39.83 7.85 38.89
C VAL A 16 38.76 7.15 39.71
N ALA A 17 39.24 6.42 40.72
CA ALA A 17 38.47 5.57 41.59
C ALA A 17 38.08 6.26 42.93
N LEU A 18 37.13 5.60 43.60
CA LEU A 18 36.95 5.46 45.06
C LEU A 18 35.98 6.41 45.81
N ALA A 19 34.87 5.77 46.20
CA ALA A 19 34.47 5.49 47.59
C ALA A 19 33.54 6.47 48.34
N GLY A 20 32.47 5.88 48.89
CA GLY A 20 31.87 6.27 50.17
C GLY A 20 30.41 6.74 50.09
N GLY A 21 29.51 6.06 50.81
CA GLY A 21 28.17 6.59 51.07
C GLY A 21 27.17 5.55 51.60
N THR A 22 26.93 5.58 52.90
CA THR A 22 25.98 4.78 53.69
C THR A 22 24.51 5.09 53.42
N ILE A 23 23.66 4.11 53.72
CA ILE A 23 22.19 4.08 53.62
C ILE A 23 21.54 5.19 54.47
N ALA A 24 20.61 5.95 53.88
CA ALA A 24 19.59 6.72 54.61
C ALA A 24 18.28 6.70 53.82
N ALA A 25 17.22 6.17 54.45
CA ALA A 25 15.87 6.13 53.94
C ALA A 25 15.35 7.56 53.70
N VAL A 26 14.79 7.81 52.52
CA VAL A 26 14.02 9.02 52.25
C VAL A 26 12.62 8.60 51.81
N SER A 27 11.67 9.15 52.55
CA SER A 27 10.24 8.90 52.52
C SER A 27 9.65 8.98 51.12
N ALA A 28 8.63 8.14 50.91
CA ALA A 28 7.75 8.13 49.75
C ALA A 28 7.32 9.55 49.34
N THR A 29 7.98 10.10 48.34
CA THR A 29 7.42 11.19 47.53
C THR A 29 6.51 10.54 46.51
N GLY A 30 5.25 10.95 46.52
CA GLY A 30 4.18 10.42 45.68
C GLY A 30 4.65 10.20 44.25
N GLN A 31 4.55 8.96 43.82
CA GLN A 31 4.57 8.62 42.41
C GLN A 31 3.19 9.06 41.89
N GLU A 32 3.08 10.34 41.52
CA GLU A 32 2.07 10.75 40.56
C GLU A 32 2.35 9.93 39.31
N SER A 33 1.59 8.84 39.16
CA SER A 33 1.39 8.20 37.87
C SER A 33 0.86 9.29 36.96
N ALA A 34 1.76 9.92 36.20
CA ALA A 34 1.37 10.56 34.96
C ALA A 34 0.73 9.45 34.13
N THR A 35 -0.60 9.36 34.22
CA THR A 35 -1.41 8.80 33.14
C THR A 35 -1.10 9.70 31.96
N ASP A 36 -0.06 9.32 31.21
CA ASP A 36 0.25 9.83 29.90
C ASP A 36 -0.93 9.40 29.02
N ASP A 37 -2.00 10.19 29.08
CA ASP A 37 -3.15 10.11 28.20
C ASP A 37 -2.64 10.61 26.84
N GLN A 38 -1.80 9.80 26.18
CA GLN A 38 -1.38 10.11 24.83
C GLN A 38 -2.64 10.21 24.00
N PRO A 39 -2.89 11.36 23.35
CA PRO A 39 -4.03 11.47 22.46
C PRO A 39 -3.89 10.38 21.41
N SER A 40 -4.89 9.50 21.34
CA SER A 40 -4.96 8.51 20.28
C SER A 40 -5.02 9.26 18.95
N ILE A 41 -4.06 8.98 18.07
CA ILE A 41 -4.10 9.51 16.72
C ILE A 41 -5.22 8.74 15.99
N VAL A 42 -6.31 9.43 15.68
CA VAL A 42 -7.40 8.84 14.89
C VAL A 42 -7.01 8.98 13.43
N GLU A 43 -6.58 7.88 12.83
CA GLU A 43 -6.38 7.81 11.38
C GLU A 43 -7.74 7.61 10.70
N ASP A 44 -8.13 8.52 9.80
CA ASP A 44 -9.41 8.45 9.08
C ASP A 44 -9.35 7.58 7.81
N PHE A 45 -8.16 7.06 7.49
CA PHE A 45 -7.84 6.24 6.30
C PHE A 45 -8.24 6.87 4.96
N THR A 46 -8.48 8.18 4.90
CA THR A 46 -8.82 8.89 3.66
C THR A 46 -7.63 8.83 2.71
N TYR A 47 -7.89 8.61 1.43
CA TYR A 47 -6.81 8.56 0.44
C TYR A 47 -6.11 9.93 0.30
N PRO A 48 -4.78 10.01 0.48
CA PRO A 48 -4.05 11.28 0.38
C PRO A 48 -4.20 11.94 -1.00
N GLY A 49 -4.61 13.20 -1.03
CA GLY A 49 -4.75 13.96 -2.28
C GLY A 49 -5.94 13.56 -3.15
N ALA A 50 -6.90 12.78 -2.65
CA ALA A 50 -8.08 12.32 -3.39
C ALA A 50 -8.82 13.42 -4.15
N ALA A 51 -9.07 14.57 -3.52
CA ALA A 51 -9.76 15.69 -4.15
C ALA A 51 -8.99 16.27 -5.35
N GLN A 52 -7.66 16.31 -5.28
CA GLN A 52 -6.81 16.79 -6.38
C GLN A 52 -6.84 15.80 -7.54
N ILE A 53 -6.69 14.50 -7.26
CA ILE A 53 -6.72 13.42 -8.26
C ILE A 53 -8.10 13.36 -8.95
N GLN A 54 -9.18 13.53 -8.20
CA GLN A 54 -10.53 13.59 -8.77
C GLN A 54 -10.70 14.81 -9.69
N ALA A 55 -10.15 15.96 -9.32
CA ALA A 55 -10.24 17.18 -10.11
C ALA A 55 -9.40 17.13 -11.39
N SER A 56 -8.17 16.59 -11.34
CA SER A 56 -7.27 16.54 -12.49
C SER A 56 -7.54 15.34 -13.40
N ASP A 57 -7.72 14.16 -12.81
CA ASP A 57 -7.66 12.88 -13.53
C ASP A 57 -9.03 12.19 -13.56
N LYS A 58 -10.05 12.76 -12.90
CA LYS A 58 -11.41 12.22 -12.79
C LYS A 58 -11.45 10.81 -12.17
N VAL A 59 -10.47 10.50 -11.33
CA VAL A 59 -10.39 9.24 -10.57
C VAL A 59 -10.82 9.52 -9.12
N GLU A 60 -11.87 8.83 -8.67
CA GLU A 60 -12.37 8.98 -7.29
C GLU A 60 -11.74 7.90 -6.40
N LEU A 61 -10.81 8.31 -5.54
CA LEU A 61 -10.17 7.47 -4.53
C LEU A 61 -10.76 7.80 -3.16
N LEU A 62 -11.10 6.78 -2.37
CA LEU A 62 -11.85 6.97 -1.13
C LEU A 62 -10.98 6.71 0.09
N SER A 63 -10.56 5.46 0.28
CA SER A 63 -9.83 5.03 1.48
C SER A 63 -8.98 3.80 1.21
N GLY A 64 -7.86 3.65 1.91
CA GLY A 64 -6.98 2.49 1.82
C GLY A 64 -6.00 2.40 2.98
N ASP A 65 -5.17 1.36 2.98
CA ASP A 65 -4.13 1.13 3.99
C ASP A 65 -2.73 1.62 3.55
N GLY A 66 -2.66 2.39 2.46
CA GLY A 66 -1.42 2.97 1.94
C GLY A 66 -0.52 2.00 1.17
N HIS A 67 -0.86 0.71 1.08
CA HIS A 67 -0.04 -0.28 0.35
C HIS A 67 -0.43 -0.45 -1.11
N ILE A 68 -1.55 0.14 -1.55
CA ILE A 68 -1.93 0.26 -2.96
C ILE A 68 -2.08 1.76 -3.25
N VAL A 69 -1.22 2.31 -4.10
CA VAL A 69 -1.16 3.74 -4.39
C VAL A 69 -1.41 4.03 -5.86
N TYR A 70 -2.13 5.11 -6.13
CA TYR A 70 -2.32 5.65 -7.47
C TYR A 70 -1.00 6.16 -8.04
N THR A 71 -0.74 5.83 -9.31
CA THR A 71 0.48 6.22 -10.02
C THR A 71 0.20 6.42 -11.50
N ASP A 72 1.09 7.13 -12.17
CA ASP A 72 1.06 7.28 -13.62
C ASP A 72 1.14 5.93 -14.32
N CYS A 73 0.30 5.74 -15.33
CA CYS A 73 0.42 4.61 -16.23
C CYS A 73 1.59 4.81 -17.20
N PRO A 74 2.34 3.74 -17.54
CA PRO A 74 3.39 3.82 -18.54
C PRO A 74 2.80 4.21 -19.90
N SER A 75 3.49 5.08 -20.62
CA SER A 75 3.18 5.43 -22.02
C SER A 75 3.51 4.29 -23.00
N GLY A 76 4.41 3.39 -22.60
CA GLY A 76 4.80 2.19 -23.33
C GLY A 76 4.40 0.90 -22.60
N PRO A 77 5.08 -0.23 -22.89
CA PRO A 77 4.86 -1.47 -22.15
C PRO A 77 5.16 -1.27 -20.67
N ASP A 78 4.36 -1.89 -19.80
CA ASP A 78 4.65 -1.93 -18.38
C ASP A 78 5.89 -2.79 -18.11
N THR A 79 6.88 -2.19 -17.45
CA THR A 79 8.16 -2.80 -17.08
C THR A 79 8.41 -2.78 -15.57
N VAL A 80 7.51 -2.15 -14.79
CA VAL A 80 7.69 -1.95 -13.35
C VAL A 80 6.68 -2.74 -12.51
N GLY A 81 5.64 -3.29 -13.14
CA GLY A 81 4.65 -4.13 -12.48
C GLY A 81 3.58 -3.28 -11.80
N LEU A 82 2.62 -2.83 -12.58
CA LEU A 82 1.47 -2.07 -12.10
C LEU A 82 0.18 -2.85 -12.31
N ILE A 83 -0.72 -2.71 -11.34
CA ILE A 83 -2.13 -3.02 -11.58
C ILE A 83 -2.64 -1.98 -12.57
N MET A 84 -3.23 -2.42 -13.67
CA MET A 84 -3.77 -1.53 -14.69
C MET A 84 -5.26 -1.79 -14.89
N VAL A 85 -6.07 -0.81 -14.50
CA VAL A 85 -7.51 -0.78 -14.73
C VAL A 85 -7.76 -0.05 -16.04
N ARG A 86 -8.57 -0.65 -16.93
CA ARG A 86 -9.03 0.01 -18.15
C ARG A 86 -10.53 0.19 -18.15
N THR A 87 -10.95 1.40 -18.51
CA THR A 87 -12.34 1.85 -18.59
C THR A 87 -12.59 2.56 -19.92
N THR A 88 -13.86 2.61 -20.33
CA THR A 88 -14.27 3.42 -21.49
C THR A 88 -14.37 4.91 -21.19
N ASP A 89 -14.37 5.30 -19.91
CA ASP A 89 -14.46 6.69 -19.51
C ASP A 89 -13.10 7.41 -19.68
N LEU A 90 -13.17 8.72 -19.98
CA LEU A 90 -11.98 9.57 -20.17
C LEU A 90 -11.39 10.01 -18.82
N VAL A 91 -10.86 9.02 -18.08
CA VAL A 91 -10.20 9.17 -16.78
C VAL A 91 -8.70 8.88 -16.89
N GLY A 92 -7.96 9.21 -15.84
CA GLY A 92 -6.50 9.10 -15.75
C GLY A 92 -5.81 10.38 -16.26
N PRO A 93 -4.48 10.51 -16.03
CA PRO A 93 -3.77 11.76 -16.29
C PRO A 93 -3.73 12.13 -17.77
N ALA A 94 -3.75 11.11 -18.64
CA ALA A 94 -3.80 11.26 -20.10
C ALA A 94 -5.24 11.28 -20.66
N GLY A 95 -6.26 11.05 -19.82
CA GLY A 95 -7.65 10.94 -20.25
C GLY A 95 -7.92 9.78 -21.23
N ASP A 96 -7.07 8.76 -21.24
CA ASP A 96 -7.11 7.63 -22.19
C ASP A 96 -7.77 6.37 -21.58
N GLY A 97 -8.43 6.52 -20.43
CA GLY A 97 -9.17 5.44 -19.78
C GLY A 97 -8.29 4.40 -19.10
N LYS A 98 -7.01 4.72 -18.82
CA LYS A 98 -6.12 3.89 -18.01
C LYS A 98 -5.92 4.52 -16.63
N VAL A 99 -6.05 3.68 -15.61
CA VAL A 99 -5.77 4.03 -14.20
C VAL A 99 -4.82 2.98 -13.65
N CYS A 100 -3.69 3.39 -13.10
CA CYS A 100 -2.66 2.48 -12.62
C CYS A 100 -2.44 2.61 -11.12
N PHE A 101 -2.15 1.46 -10.50
CA PHE A 101 -1.84 1.36 -9.10
C PHE A 101 -0.56 0.56 -8.88
N HIS A 102 0.24 0.99 -7.92
CA HIS A 102 1.42 0.29 -7.48
C HIS A 102 1.19 -0.33 -6.10
N VAL A 103 1.58 -1.59 -5.94
CA VAL A 103 1.49 -2.30 -4.66
C VAL A 103 2.84 -2.20 -3.94
N LEU A 104 2.87 -1.46 -2.83
CA LEU A 104 4.09 -1.18 -2.06
C LEU A 104 4.38 -2.26 -0.99
N GLY A 105 3.37 -3.02 -0.58
CA GLY A 105 3.46 -4.02 0.48
C GLY A 105 3.22 -5.45 0.01
N ARG A 106 3.35 -6.42 0.92
CA ARG A 106 2.95 -7.83 0.66
C ARG A 106 1.44 -7.99 0.50
N SER A 107 0.68 -7.10 1.11
CA SER A 107 -0.76 -7.01 1.03
C SER A 107 -1.18 -5.56 1.12
N GLY A 108 -2.35 -5.24 0.59
CA GLY A 108 -2.91 -3.92 0.67
C GLY A 108 -4.36 -3.89 0.23
N TYR A 109 -5.09 -2.84 0.60
CA TYR A 109 -6.39 -2.57 0.02
C TYR A 109 -6.56 -1.10 -0.32
N LEU A 110 -7.35 -0.87 -1.36
CA LEU A 110 -7.79 0.46 -1.78
C LEU A 110 -9.25 0.39 -2.20
N THR A 111 -10.03 1.36 -1.74
CA THR A 111 -11.42 1.59 -2.15
C THR A 111 -11.48 2.84 -3.02
N MET A 112 -12.30 2.75 -4.07
CA MET A 112 -12.34 3.75 -5.14
C MET A 112 -13.70 3.69 -5.85
N LYS A 113 -13.91 4.58 -6.82
CA LYS A 113 -15.02 4.48 -7.75
C LYS A 113 -14.52 4.78 -9.16
N ILE A 114 -14.32 3.72 -9.94
CA ILE A 114 -13.94 3.84 -11.35
C ILE A 114 -15.05 3.22 -12.20
N PRO A 115 -15.88 4.02 -12.87
CA PRO A 115 -16.99 3.52 -13.69
C PRO A 115 -16.50 2.87 -14.99
N ALA A 116 -17.41 2.15 -15.65
CA ALA A 116 -17.26 1.56 -16.97
C ALA A 116 -15.98 0.73 -17.18
N VAL A 117 -15.53 0.04 -16.14
CA VAL A 117 -14.36 -0.84 -16.19
C VAL A 117 -14.67 -2.05 -17.06
N TYR A 118 -13.74 -2.36 -17.95
CA TYR A 118 -13.84 -3.52 -18.83
C TYR A 118 -12.68 -4.49 -18.68
N SER A 119 -11.53 -4.07 -18.14
CA SER A 119 -10.45 -5.01 -17.84
C SER A 119 -9.57 -4.54 -16.71
N ILE A 120 -8.99 -5.52 -16.01
CA ILE A 120 -8.03 -5.29 -14.93
C ILE A 120 -6.85 -6.23 -15.18
N ARG A 121 -5.65 -5.67 -15.28
CA ARG A 121 -4.40 -6.42 -15.34
C ARG A 121 -3.74 -6.43 -13.98
N GLY A 122 -3.24 -7.59 -13.55
CA GLY A 122 -2.37 -7.69 -12.37
C GLY A 122 -0.98 -7.06 -12.58
N ASP A 123 -0.19 -7.00 -11.52
CA ASP A 123 1.12 -6.35 -11.48
C ASP A 123 2.29 -7.29 -11.78
N GLY A 124 2.03 -8.57 -12.04
CA GLY A 124 3.01 -9.54 -12.49
C GLY A 124 3.48 -9.28 -13.92
N LEU A 125 4.79 -9.15 -14.10
CA LEU A 125 5.39 -8.96 -15.43
C LEU A 125 5.51 -10.25 -16.23
N GLN A 126 5.54 -11.41 -15.55
CA GLN A 126 5.70 -12.73 -16.16
C GLN A 126 4.79 -13.75 -15.48
N ALA A 127 4.52 -14.86 -16.17
CA ALA A 127 3.72 -15.96 -15.65
C ALA A 127 4.22 -16.43 -14.28
N GLY A 128 3.31 -16.51 -13.31
CA GLY A 128 3.61 -16.92 -11.92
C GLY A 128 4.19 -15.81 -11.03
N GLN A 129 4.28 -14.57 -11.52
CA GLN A 129 4.63 -13.39 -10.72
C GLN A 129 3.39 -12.52 -10.41
N GLY A 130 3.57 -11.54 -9.53
CA GLY A 130 2.54 -10.58 -9.12
C GLY A 130 1.80 -11.00 -7.85
N HIS A 131 1.00 -10.09 -7.32
CA HIS A 131 0.16 -10.34 -6.16
C HIS A 131 -1.11 -11.07 -6.57
N LYS A 132 -1.63 -11.94 -5.69
CA LYS A 132 -3.03 -12.37 -5.74
C LYS A 132 -3.87 -11.13 -5.58
N LEU A 133 -4.68 -10.85 -6.59
CA LEU A 133 -5.45 -9.62 -6.67
C LEU A 133 -6.94 -9.96 -6.76
N LYS A 134 -7.73 -9.35 -5.88
CA LYS A 134 -9.19 -9.38 -5.96
C LYS A 134 -9.71 -8.00 -6.30
N ALA A 135 -10.71 -7.96 -7.16
CA ALA A 135 -11.41 -6.74 -7.54
C ALA A 135 -12.89 -6.87 -7.17
N THR A 136 -13.38 -5.96 -6.32
CA THR A 136 -14.81 -5.85 -6.04
C THR A 136 -15.43 -4.84 -7.00
N LEU A 137 -16.44 -5.29 -7.74
CA LEU A 137 -17.12 -4.56 -8.79
C LEU A 137 -18.61 -4.44 -8.45
N THR A 138 -19.25 -3.36 -8.84
CA THR A 138 -20.70 -3.27 -8.88
C THR A 138 -21.21 -3.21 -10.32
N THR A 139 -22.23 -3.99 -10.62
CA THR A 139 -22.89 -4.05 -11.92
C THR A 139 -24.19 -3.22 -11.84
N ASN A 140 -24.35 -2.27 -12.77
CA ASN A 140 -25.47 -1.32 -12.78
C ASN A 140 -25.72 -0.58 -11.43
N GLY A 141 -24.70 -0.50 -10.57
CA GLY A 141 -24.77 0.13 -9.25
C GLY A 141 -25.54 -0.66 -8.19
N THR A 142 -26.01 -1.87 -8.47
CA THR A 142 -26.89 -2.64 -7.56
C THR A 142 -26.27 -3.95 -7.08
N THR A 143 -25.60 -4.69 -7.97
CA THR A 143 -25.09 -6.03 -7.65
C THR A 143 -23.58 -5.99 -7.48
N THR A 144 -23.12 -6.25 -6.25
CA THR A 144 -21.69 -6.30 -5.93
C THR A 144 -21.16 -7.72 -6.12
N THR A 145 -20.07 -7.86 -6.86
CA THR A 145 -19.35 -9.12 -7.09
C THR A 145 -17.87 -8.93 -6.84
N THR A 146 -17.17 -10.00 -6.47
CA THR A 146 -15.71 -9.99 -6.36
C THR A 146 -15.14 -11.01 -7.33
N VAL A 147 -14.16 -10.58 -8.12
CA VAL A 147 -13.48 -11.42 -9.10
C VAL A 147 -12.00 -11.55 -8.75
N ASP A 148 -11.44 -12.74 -8.97
CA ASP A 148 -10.00 -12.93 -8.93
C ASP A 148 -9.38 -12.40 -10.23
N VAL A 149 -8.40 -11.51 -10.09
CA VAL A 149 -7.64 -10.95 -11.20
C VAL A 149 -6.40 -11.81 -11.43
N ASN A 150 -6.10 -12.13 -12.69
CA ASN A 150 -4.88 -12.86 -13.04
C ASN A 150 -3.65 -12.03 -12.60
N PRO A 151 -2.81 -12.54 -11.68
CA PRO A 151 -1.68 -11.78 -11.15
C PRO A 151 -0.71 -11.27 -12.22
N SER A 152 -0.51 -12.03 -13.29
CA SER A 152 0.45 -11.74 -14.36
C SER A 152 -0.20 -11.47 -15.73
N GLY A 153 -1.51 -11.29 -15.74
CA GLY A 153 -2.31 -11.21 -16.96
C GLY A 153 -3.50 -10.29 -16.81
N THR A 154 -4.38 -10.34 -17.80
CA THR A 154 -5.58 -9.50 -17.85
C THR A 154 -6.82 -10.33 -17.54
N THR A 155 -7.66 -9.84 -16.65
CA THR A 155 -9.02 -10.34 -16.41
C THR A 155 -10.01 -9.39 -17.06
N GLN A 156 -10.88 -9.94 -17.93
CA GLN A 156 -11.97 -9.20 -18.54
C GLN A 156 -13.15 -9.11 -17.57
N VAL A 157 -13.79 -7.95 -17.54
CA VAL A 157 -15.00 -7.68 -16.74
C VAL A 157 -15.98 -6.85 -17.56
N GLY A 158 -17.22 -6.75 -17.08
CA GLY A 158 -18.29 -5.99 -17.70
C GLY A 158 -18.48 -6.31 -19.18
N ILE A 159 -18.49 -5.28 -20.02
CA ILE A 159 -18.89 -5.38 -21.44
C ILE A 159 -17.95 -6.25 -22.30
N THR A 160 -16.75 -6.58 -21.82
CA THR A 160 -15.79 -7.38 -22.60
C THR A 160 -15.78 -8.86 -22.24
N THR A 161 -16.59 -9.32 -21.28
CA THR A 161 -16.71 -10.75 -20.99
C THR A 161 -17.35 -11.52 -22.16
N ASN A 162 -17.29 -12.85 -22.13
CA ASN A 162 -17.97 -13.72 -23.09
C ASN A 162 -18.86 -14.74 -22.37
N PRO A 163 -20.21 -14.61 -22.44
CA PRO A 163 -20.96 -13.55 -23.13
C PRO A 163 -20.74 -12.16 -22.51
N PRO A 164 -20.98 -11.05 -23.24
CA PRO A 164 -20.85 -9.69 -22.72
C PRO A 164 -21.74 -9.45 -21.50
N GLY A 165 -21.15 -8.90 -20.44
CA GLY A 165 -21.87 -8.46 -19.25
C GLY A 165 -22.30 -7.00 -19.33
N ASP A 166 -23.02 -6.57 -18.30
CA ASP A 166 -23.39 -5.17 -18.11
C ASP A 166 -22.19 -4.31 -17.68
N PRO A 167 -22.27 -2.96 -17.81
CA PRO A 167 -21.24 -2.06 -17.33
C PRO A 167 -20.93 -2.26 -15.83
N THR A 168 -19.65 -2.23 -15.49
CA THR A 168 -19.18 -2.42 -14.11
C THR A 168 -18.45 -1.19 -13.59
N THR A 169 -18.56 -0.93 -12.30
CA THR A 169 -17.77 0.08 -11.57
C THR A 169 -16.86 -0.64 -10.58
N LEU A 170 -15.56 -0.36 -10.62
CA LEU A 170 -14.60 -0.88 -9.65
C LEU A 170 -14.74 -0.12 -8.34
N LEU A 171 -14.92 -0.86 -7.25
CA LEU A 171 -15.13 -0.34 -5.91
C LEU A 171 -13.95 -0.60 -4.97
N ARG A 172 -13.24 -1.71 -5.17
CA ARG A 172 -12.14 -2.10 -4.29
C ARG A 172 -11.13 -2.99 -5.00
N LEU A 173 -9.86 -2.82 -4.63
CA LEU A 173 -8.77 -3.75 -4.93
C LEU A 173 -8.22 -4.28 -3.60
N ASP A 174 -7.96 -5.58 -3.55
CA ASP A 174 -7.26 -6.26 -2.46
C ASP A 174 -6.10 -7.05 -3.03
N ALA A 175 -4.87 -6.72 -2.64
CA ALA A 175 -3.65 -7.41 -3.04
C ALA A 175 -3.11 -8.24 -1.87
N SER A 176 -2.52 -9.40 -2.18
CA SER A 176 -1.84 -10.26 -1.22
C SER A 176 -0.80 -11.16 -1.91
N SER A 177 0.25 -11.57 -1.19
CA SER A 177 1.24 -12.56 -1.66
C SER A 177 0.72 -14.00 -1.66
#